data_AF-A0A2D9GAT5-F1
#
_entry.id   AF-A0A2D9GAT5-F1
#
_cell.length_a   1.000
_cell.length_b   1.000
_cell.length_c   1.000
_cell.angle_alpha   90.00
_cell.angle_beta   90.00
_cell.angle_gamma   90.00
#
_symmetry.space_group_name_H-M   'P 1'
#
loop_
_entity.id
_entity.type
_entity.pdbx_description
1 polymer ?
#
loop_
_entity_poly.entity_id
_entity_poly.type
_entity_poly.pdbx_seq_one_letter_code
_entity_poly.pdbx_strand_id
1 'polypeptide(L)'
;MNNVNHILNSSINSVLKTMSYIDFFSKKDLDDLKKIKFGLLRKNSVYRHGVTRFLPKNKWESEIPNSSCVKVVDIHPLLLEPEWKIYREIIIYHEFIHCLGYLGHNKEFYNIESLWPTIIQKKIQGQKFMQVLQQKNSTWRWICPKCDIQILRQRRSSGRYICKKCNCKLIDREI
;
A
#
# COMPACT_ATOMS: atom_id res chain seq x y z
N MET A 1 -15.69 9.30 -13.84
CA MET A 1 -14.92 9.85 -12.69
C MET A 1 -15.69 9.81 -11.36
N ASN A 2 -17.03 9.89 -11.35
CA ASN A 2 -17.83 9.99 -10.12
C ASN A 2 -17.79 8.74 -9.20
N ASN A 3 -17.66 7.53 -9.75
CA ASN A 3 -17.69 6.30 -8.93
C ASN A 3 -16.39 6.05 -8.13
N VAL A 4 -15.23 6.43 -8.69
CA VAL A 4 -13.93 6.24 -8.03
C VAL A 4 -13.82 7.09 -6.75
N ASN A 5 -14.16 8.38 -6.86
CA ASN A 5 -14.14 9.28 -5.71
C ASN A 5 -15.17 8.84 -4.66
N HIS A 6 -16.33 8.34 -5.08
CA HIS A 6 -17.34 7.83 -4.16
C HIS A 6 -16.85 6.61 -3.36
N ILE A 7 -16.26 5.60 -4.02
CA ILE A 7 -15.73 4.40 -3.35
C ILE A 7 -14.63 4.76 -2.35
N LEU A 8 -13.71 5.64 -2.76
CA LEU A 8 -12.60 6.06 -1.92
C LEU A 8 -13.10 6.85 -0.70
N ASN A 9 -13.96 7.85 -0.91
CA ASN A 9 -14.54 8.64 0.17
C ASN A 9 -15.36 7.77 1.14
N SER A 10 -16.09 6.78 0.62
CA SER A 10 -16.83 5.82 1.43
C SER A 10 -15.90 5.04 2.37
N SER A 11 -14.78 4.52 1.86
CA SER A 11 -13.80 3.82 2.69
C SER A 11 -13.05 4.75 3.65
N ILE A 12 -12.73 5.99 3.26
CA ILE A 12 -12.14 6.98 4.16
C ILE A 12 -13.07 7.27 5.34
N ASN A 13 -14.36 7.53 5.06
CA ASN A 13 -15.36 7.79 6.09
C ASN A 13 -15.57 6.56 7.00
N SER A 14 -15.58 5.35 6.41
CA SER A 14 -15.61 4.10 7.17
C SER A 14 -14.43 4.02 8.14
N VAL A 15 -13.21 4.28 7.66
CA VAL A 15 -11.99 4.24 8.46
C VAL A 15 -12.01 5.27 9.59
N LEU A 16 -12.33 6.53 9.29
CA LEU A 16 -12.43 7.58 10.30
C LEU A 16 -13.49 7.26 11.36
N LYS A 17 -14.63 6.70 10.94
CA LYS A 17 -15.67 6.25 11.88
C LYS A 17 -15.14 5.12 12.77
N THR A 18 -14.47 4.11 12.23
CA THR A 18 -13.85 3.05 13.02
C THR A 18 -12.80 3.58 13.98
N MET A 19 -11.92 4.49 13.53
CA MET A 19 -10.91 5.14 14.38
C MET A 19 -11.55 5.92 15.54
N SER A 20 -12.74 6.49 15.35
CA SER A 20 -13.44 7.20 16.43
C SER A 20 -13.90 6.31 17.60
N TYR A 21 -13.93 4.99 17.40
CA TYR A 21 -14.22 4.01 18.45
C TYR A 21 -12.95 3.42 19.09
N ILE A 22 -11.76 3.76 18.60
CA ILE A 22 -10.49 3.29 19.15
C ILE A 22 -10.00 4.33 20.17
N ASP A 23 -9.84 3.91 21.42
CA ASP A 23 -9.38 4.74 22.55
C ASP A 23 -7.86 5.04 22.45
N PHE A 24 -7.49 5.74 21.40
CA PHE A 24 -6.14 6.19 21.08
C PHE A 24 -6.18 7.52 20.32
N PHE A 25 -7.14 7.69 19.41
CA PHE A 25 -7.22 8.87 18.56
C PHE A 25 -8.08 9.96 19.20
N SER A 26 -7.53 11.17 19.29
CA SER A 26 -8.29 12.33 19.75
C SER A 26 -9.26 12.83 18.68
N LYS A 27 -10.26 13.62 19.09
CA LYS A 27 -11.14 14.31 18.15
C LYS A 27 -10.36 15.20 17.16
N LYS A 28 -9.29 15.85 17.64
CA LYS A 28 -8.42 16.70 16.81
C LYS A 28 -7.73 15.86 15.72
N ASP A 29 -7.22 14.69 16.05
CA ASP A 29 -6.58 13.78 15.08
C ASP A 29 -7.56 13.44 13.96
N LEU A 30 -8.78 13.04 14.32
CA LEU A 30 -9.82 12.68 13.34
C LEU A 30 -10.20 13.87 12.46
N ASP A 31 -10.32 15.08 13.04
CA ASP A 31 -10.67 16.28 12.29
C ASP A 31 -9.55 16.74 11.37
N ASP A 32 -8.29 16.51 11.73
CA ASP A 32 -7.15 16.79 10.85
C ASP A 32 -7.01 15.75 9.73
N LEU A 33 -7.23 14.46 10.04
CA LEU A 33 -7.21 13.39 9.03
C LEU A 33 -8.30 13.56 7.96
N LYS A 34 -9.48 14.11 8.32
CA LYS A 34 -10.55 14.45 7.35
C LYS A 34 -10.11 15.44 6.27
N LYS A 35 -9.11 16.29 6.56
CA LYS A 35 -8.61 17.32 5.64
C LYS A 35 -7.55 16.78 4.68
N ILE A 36 -7.03 15.59 4.93
CA ILE A 36 -5.99 14.97 4.10
C ILE A 36 -6.51 14.68 2.71
N LYS A 37 -5.76 15.13 1.70
CA LYS A 37 -6.06 14.85 0.30
C LYS A 37 -5.69 13.41 -0.03
N PHE A 38 -6.58 12.73 -0.76
CA PHE A 38 -6.31 11.41 -1.31
C PHE A 38 -6.15 11.46 -2.82
N GLY A 39 -5.21 10.65 -3.33
CA GLY A 39 -4.93 10.45 -4.73
C GLY A 39 -4.76 8.97 -5.07
N LEU A 40 -4.30 8.71 -6.30
CA LEU A 40 -4.06 7.35 -6.79
C LEU A 40 -2.62 7.19 -7.24
N LEU A 41 -2.04 6.04 -6.90
CA LEU A 41 -0.77 5.59 -7.44
C LEU A 41 -0.89 5.29 -8.94
N ARG A 42 0.27 5.23 -9.61
CA ARG A 42 0.35 4.70 -10.98
C ARG A 42 -0.11 3.23 -10.99
N LYS A 43 -0.89 2.85 -12.02
CA LYS A 43 -1.47 1.50 -12.16
C LYS A 43 -0.45 0.36 -12.17
N ASN A 44 0.81 0.63 -12.52
CA ASN A 44 1.90 -0.35 -12.60
C ASN A 44 2.73 -0.44 -11.30
N SER A 45 2.31 0.22 -10.22
CA SER A 45 2.97 0.13 -8.92
C SER A 45 2.72 -1.24 -8.28
N VAL A 46 3.72 -2.13 -8.33
CA VAL A 46 3.58 -3.48 -7.76
C VAL A 46 3.84 -3.52 -6.25
N TYR A 47 4.79 -2.70 -5.77
CA TYR A 47 5.31 -2.82 -4.40
C TYR A 47 4.71 -1.83 -3.41
N ARG A 48 4.13 -0.73 -3.88
CA ARG A 48 3.46 0.26 -3.02
C ARG A 48 1.96 0.13 -3.21
N HIS A 49 1.26 -0.18 -2.14
CA HIS A 49 -0.20 -0.31 -2.11
C HIS A 49 -0.86 0.97 -1.57
N GLY A 50 -0.16 1.68 -0.68
CA GLY A 50 -0.42 3.02 -0.19
C GLY A 50 0.89 3.79 -0.07
N VAL A 51 0.82 5.12 -0.07
CA VAL A 51 1.93 5.98 0.33
C VAL A 51 1.45 7.34 0.80
N THR A 52 1.96 7.76 1.96
CA THR A 52 1.85 9.12 2.47
C THR A 52 3.00 9.95 1.92
N ARG A 53 2.68 11.04 1.21
CA ARG A 53 3.66 11.99 0.69
C ARG A 53 3.61 13.26 1.51
N PHE A 54 4.74 13.64 2.08
CA PHE A 54 4.89 14.89 2.83
C PHE A 54 5.25 16.04 1.90
N LEU A 55 4.93 17.25 2.33
CA LEU A 55 5.46 18.49 1.75
C LEU A 55 6.99 18.52 1.94
N PRO A 56 7.72 19.32 1.14
CA PRO A 56 9.11 19.65 1.45
C PRO A 56 9.25 20.19 2.88
N LYS A 57 10.29 19.79 3.61
CA LYS A 57 10.47 20.14 5.04
C LYS A 57 10.42 21.64 5.34
N ASN A 58 10.91 22.47 4.42
CA ASN A 58 10.86 23.94 4.55
C ASN A 58 9.46 24.54 4.44
N LYS A 59 8.43 23.72 4.17
CA LYS A 59 7.02 24.10 4.14
C LYS A 59 6.22 23.48 5.29
N TRP A 60 6.90 22.83 6.23
CA TRP A 60 6.25 22.26 7.41
C TRP A 60 5.97 23.37 8.41
N GLU A 61 4.79 23.32 9.02
CA GLU A 61 4.40 24.23 10.10
C GLU A 61 4.92 23.76 11.46
N SER A 62 5.56 22.58 11.52
CA SER A 62 6.13 21.97 12.72
C SER A 62 7.48 21.32 12.45
N GLU A 63 8.31 21.27 13.49
CA GLU A 63 9.60 20.56 13.45
C GLU A 63 9.43 19.04 13.38
N ILE A 64 8.41 18.53 14.09
CA ILE A 64 8.05 17.11 14.12
C ILE A 64 6.94 16.87 13.07
N PRO A 65 7.05 15.85 12.22
CA PRO A 65 6.02 15.54 11.22
C PRO A 65 4.65 15.32 11.85
N ASN A 66 3.62 15.95 11.30
CA ASN A 66 2.23 15.73 11.66
C ASN A 66 1.33 15.86 10.40
N SER A 67 0.01 15.88 10.61
CA SER A 67 -0.99 15.93 9.54
C SER A 67 -0.89 17.18 8.66
N SER A 68 -0.46 18.34 9.17
CA SER A 68 -0.29 19.56 8.35
C SER A 68 0.91 19.47 7.41
N CYS A 69 1.88 18.61 7.72
CA CYS A 69 3.03 18.33 6.85
C CYS A 69 2.68 17.44 5.65
N VAL A 70 1.48 16.84 5.61
CA VAL A 70 1.08 15.89 4.58
C VAL A 70 0.60 16.61 3.32
N LYS A 71 1.15 16.22 2.17
CA LYS A 71 0.73 16.71 0.85
C LYS A 71 -0.46 15.92 0.30
N VAL A 72 -0.35 14.59 0.30
CA VAL A 72 -1.34 13.66 -0.26
C VAL A 72 -1.08 12.24 0.22
N VAL A 73 -2.14 11.45 0.38
CA VAL A 73 -2.09 10.00 0.51
C VAL A 73 -2.53 9.37 -0.80
N ASP A 74 -1.65 8.64 -1.47
CA ASP A 74 -1.99 7.91 -2.70
C ASP A 74 -2.22 6.42 -2.37
N ILE A 75 -3.32 5.84 -2.87
CA ILE A 75 -3.55 4.40 -2.81
C ILE A 75 -3.51 3.75 -4.19
N HIS A 76 -3.24 2.45 -4.25
CA HIS A 76 -3.23 1.73 -5.52
C HIS A 76 -4.64 1.66 -6.13
N PRO A 77 -4.84 1.98 -7.42
CA PRO A 77 -6.19 2.03 -8.03
C PRO A 77 -6.92 0.67 -8.00
N LEU A 78 -6.20 -0.44 -8.06
CA LEU A 78 -6.79 -1.79 -7.92
C LEU A 78 -7.53 -1.98 -6.58
N LEU A 79 -7.11 -1.29 -5.51
CA LEU A 79 -7.79 -1.37 -4.21
C LEU A 79 -9.24 -0.86 -4.27
N LEU A 80 -9.63 -0.13 -5.32
CA LEU A 80 -10.99 0.37 -5.50
C LEU A 80 -11.98 -0.71 -5.94
N GLU A 81 -11.51 -1.87 -6.42
CA GLU A 81 -12.41 -2.97 -6.75
C GLU A 81 -13.08 -3.51 -5.46
N PRO A 82 -14.34 -3.98 -5.51
CA PRO A 82 -15.10 -4.36 -4.31
C PRO A 82 -14.43 -5.46 -3.47
N GLU A 83 -13.78 -6.42 -4.13
CA GLU A 83 -13.07 -7.54 -3.50
C GLU A 83 -11.94 -7.09 -2.56
N TRP A 84 -11.40 -5.89 -2.77
CA TRP A 84 -10.30 -5.33 -1.98
C TRP A 84 -10.76 -4.41 -0.86
N LYS A 85 -12.07 -4.28 -0.60
CA LYS A 85 -12.60 -3.32 0.40
C LYS A 85 -11.91 -3.44 1.77
N ILE A 86 -11.82 -4.66 2.32
CA ILE A 86 -11.19 -4.89 3.63
C ILE A 86 -9.72 -4.46 3.60
N TYR A 87 -9.00 -4.85 2.55
CA TYR A 87 -7.58 -4.51 2.43
C TYR A 87 -7.36 -3.01 2.21
N ARG A 88 -8.21 -2.37 1.40
CA ARG A 88 -8.21 -0.92 1.16
C ARG A 88 -8.34 -0.16 2.47
N GLU A 89 -9.27 -0.54 3.33
CA GLU A 89 -9.49 0.13 4.63
C GLU A 89 -8.29 -0.05 5.58
N ILE A 90 -7.69 -1.24 5.62
CA ILE A 90 -6.44 -1.48 6.36
C ILE A 90 -5.31 -0.57 5.85
N ILE A 91 -5.15 -0.43 4.52
CA ILE A 91 -4.12 0.44 3.93
C ILE A 91 -4.40 1.91 4.22
N ILE A 92 -5.65 2.37 4.13
CA ILE A 92 -6.00 3.76 4.49
C ILE A 92 -5.66 4.03 5.96
N TYR A 93 -6.00 3.11 6.87
CA TYR A 93 -5.65 3.22 8.28
C TYR A 93 -4.13 3.29 8.49
N HIS A 94 -3.36 2.42 7.81
CA HIS A 94 -1.90 2.43 7.84
C HIS A 94 -1.32 3.80 7.43
N GLU A 95 -1.83 4.37 6.34
CA GLU A 95 -1.38 5.70 5.88
C GLU A 95 -1.82 6.82 6.82
N PHE A 96 -2.97 6.70 7.49
CA PHE A 96 -3.37 7.66 8.53
C PHE A 96 -2.46 7.65 9.74
N ILE A 97 -1.94 6.49 10.16
CA ILE A 97 -0.93 6.42 11.22
C ILE A 97 0.32 7.21 10.80
N HIS A 98 0.77 7.07 9.55
CA HIS A 98 1.85 7.90 9.00
C HIS A 98 1.53 9.39 8.99
N CYS A 99 0.29 9.76 8.63
CA CYS A 99 -0.16 11.15 8.63
C CYS A 99 -0.11 11.79 10.03
N LEU A 100 -0.27 11.00 11.10
CA LEU A 100 -0.18 11.47 12.48
C LEU A 100 1.27 11.61 13.00
N GLY A 101 2.27 11.33 12.17
CA GLY A 101 3.69 11.51 12.50
C GLY A 101 4.45 10.22 12.82
N TYR A 102 3.78 9.07 12.85
CA TYR A 102 4.41 7.77 13.07
C TYR A 102 5.04 7.26 11.75
N LEU A 103 6.19 7.81 11.37
CA LEU A 103 6.79 7.56 10.05
C LEU A 103 7.45 6.19 9.90
N GLY A 104 8.03 5.66 10.97
CA GLY A 104 8.76 4.39 10.94
C GLY A 104 7.89 3.22 11.35
N HIS A 105 8.04 2.08 10.67
CA HIS A 105 7.41 0.81 11.07
C HIS A 105 8.11 0.19 12.28
N ASN A 106 8.07 0.89 13.41
CA ASN A 106 8.65 0.47 14.69
C ASN A 106 7.58 -0.16 15.61
N LYS A 107 7.96 -0.53 16.83
CA LYS A 107 7.04 -1.16 17.81
C LYS A 107 5.81 -0.31 18.09
N GLU A 108 5.98 1.01 18.24
CA GLU A 108 4.88 1.94 18.51
C GLU A 108 3.90 1.99 17.34
N PHE A 109 4.40 2.10 16.11
CA PHE A 109 3.58 2.02 14.91
C PHE A 109 2.77 0.73 14.87
N TYR A 110 3.41 -0.42 15.12
CA TYR A 110 2.72 -1.71 15.08
C TYR A 110 1.71 -1.89 16.22
N ASN A 111 1.95 -1.29 17.38
CA ASN A 111 0.97 -1.28 18.47
C ASN A 111 -0.31 -0.57 18.00
N ILE A 112 -0.19 0.62 17.41
CA ILE A 112 -1.33 1.39 16.90
C ILE A 112 -1.99 0.65 15.72
N GLU A 113 -1.18 0.14 14.79
CA GLU A 113 -1.68 -0.61 13.64
C GLU A 113 -2.49 -1.85 14.07
N SER A 114 -2.08 -2.52 15.15
CA SER A 114 -2.76 -3.71 15.65
C SER A 114 -4.15 -3.45 16.25
N LEU A 115 -4.50 -2.19 16.54
CA LEU A 115 -5.84 -1.80 17.00
C LEU A 115 -6.90 -1.88 15.89
N TRP A 116 -6.50 -2.04 14.63
CA TRP A 116 -7.47 -2.15 13.53
C TRP A 116 -8.27 -3.45 13.60
N PRO A 117 -9.62 -3.42 13.52
CA PRO A 117 -10.46 -4.61 13.78
C PRO A 117 -10.15 -5.84 12.92
N THR A 118 -9.73 -5.63 11.67
CA THR A 118 -9.42 -6.72 10.73
C THR A 118 -7.93 -6.86 10.45
N ILE A 119 -7.05 -6.37 11.33
CA ILE A 119 -5.61 -6.34 11.08
C ILE A 119 -5.03 -7.73 10.80
N ILE A 120 -5.59 -8.77 11.41
CA ILE A 120 -5.20 -10.18 11.20
C ILE A 120 -5.27 -10.60 9.71
N GLN A 121 -6.12 -9.94 8.91
CA GLN A 121 -6.30 -10.24 7.49
C GLN A 121 -5.22 -9.56 6.62
N LYS A 122 -4.51 -8.55 7.14
CA LYS A 122 -3.56 -7.71 6.36
C LYS A 122 -2.54 -8.54 5.60
N LYS A 123 -1.96 -9.56 6.26
CA LYS A 123 -0.90 -10.40 5.68
C LYS A 123 -1.41 -11.20 4.48
N ILE A 124 -2.52 -11.91 4.64
CA ILE A 124 -3.10 -12.77 3.59
C ILE A 124 -3.62 -11.91 2.43
N GLN A 125 -4.35 -10.84 2.74
CA GLN A 125 -4.85 -9.90 1.75
C GLN A 125 -3.72 -9.25 0.95
N GLY A 126 -2.65 -8.81 1.62
CA GLY A 126 -1.48 -8.23 0.96
C GLY A 126 -0.76 -9.21 0.05
N GLN A 127 -0.60 -10.46 0.47
CA GLN A 127 -0.02 -11.51 -0.39
C GLN A 127 -0.87 -11.76 -1.64
N LYS A 128 -2.19 -11.90 -1.47
CA LYS A 128 -3.13 -12.07 -2.59
C LYS A 128 -3.07 -10.87 -3.54
N PHE A 129 -3.06 -9.66 -3.01
CA PHE A 129 -2.98 -8.42 -3.78
C PHE A 129 -1.70 -8.34 -4.61
N MET A 130 -0.55 -8.66 -4.01
CA MET A 130 0.73 -8.71 -4.71
C MET A 130 0.74 -9.74 -5.83
N GLN A 131 0.15 -10.92 -5.62
CA GLN A 131 0.04 -11.96 -6.65
C GLN A 131 -0.78 -11.47 -7.84
N VAL A 132 -1.94 -10.85 -7.60
CA VAL A 132 -2.78 -10.27 -8.67
C VAL A 132 -2.04 -9.17 -9.42
N LEU A 133 -1.34 -8.26 -8.71
CA LEU A 133 -0.53 -7.22 -9.35
C LEU A 133 0.63 -7.79 -10.17
N GLN A 134 1.28 -8.83 -9.66
CA GLN A 134 2.37 -9.48 -10.36
C GLN A 134 1.85 -10.15 -11.64
N GLN A 135 0.72 -10.85 -11.59
CA GLN A 135 0.09 -11.46 -12.76
C GLN A 135 -0.32 -10.41 -13.78
N LYS A 136 -1.05 -9.35 -13.37
CA LYS A 136 -1.52 -8.30 -14.27
C LYS A 136 -0.39 -7.54 -14.97
N ASN A 137 0.75 -7.36 -14.31
CA ASN A 137 1.84 -6.53 -14.85
C ASN A 137 2.96 -7.35 -15.55
N SER A 138 3.00 -8.67 -15.39
CA SER A 138 4.10 -9.46 -15.94
C SER A 138 3.88 -9.74 -17.42
N THR A 139 4.87 -9.37 -18.24
CA THR A 139 4.92 -9.70 -19.67
C THR A 139 5.99 -10.76 -19.96
N TRP A 140 6.76 -11.15 -18.93
CA TRP A 140 7.85 -12.12 -19.04
C TRP A 140 7.78 -13.13 -17.91
N ARG A 141 8.15 -14.36 -18.24
CA ARG A 141 8.37 -15.46 -17.33
C ARG A 141 9.84 -15.85 -17.41
N TRP A 142 10.55 -15.72 -16.29
CA TRP A 142 11.90 -16.25 -16.17
C TRP A 142 11.81 -17.69 -15.71
N ILE A 143 12.41 -18.61 -16.47
CA ILE A 143 12.35 -20.04 -16.21
C ILE A 143 13.77 -20.54 -15.96
N CYS A 144 13.93 -21.37 -14.93
CA CYS A 144 15.17 -22.12 -14.75
C CYS A 144 15.14 -23.36 -15.63
N PRO A 145 16.09 -23.56 -16.56
CA PRO A 145 16.09 -24.76 -17.41
C PRO A 145 16.36 -26.07 -16.66
N LYS A 146 16.86 -26.01 -15.41
CA LYS A 146 17.21 -27.21 -14.62
C LYS A 146 16.13 -27.65 -13.63
N CYS A 147 15.46 -26.70 -12.97
CA CYS A 147 14.46 -27.01 -11.94
C CYS A 147 13.07 -26.48 -12.24
N ASP A 148 12.89 -25.91 -13.44
CA ASP A 148 11.64 -25.37 -13.96
C ASP A 148 10.94 -24.33 -13.06
N ILE A 149 11.66 -23.73 -12.10
CA ILE A 149 11.08 -22.65 -11.31
C ILE A 149 10.73 -21.47 -12.21
N GLN A 150 9.52 -20.96 -12.06
CA GLN A 150 8.98 -19.88 -12.89
C GLN A 150 8.81 -18.61 -12.05
N ILE A 151 9.31 -17.50 -12.58
CA ILE A 151 9.28 -16.21 -11.91
C ILE A 151 8.67 -15.18 -12.85
N LEU A 152 7.48 -14.68 -12.50
CA LEU A 152 6.77 -13.66 -13.27
C LEU A 152 7.43 -12.28 -13.08
N ARG A 153 7.72 -11.59 -14.20
CA ARG A 153 8.41 -10.31 -14.25
C ARG A 153 7.87 -9.41 -15.37
N GLN A 154 8.02 -8.11 -15.18
CA GLN A 154 7.68 -7.10 -16.21
C GLN A 154 8.78 -6.98 -17.28
N ARG A 155 9.99 -7.49 -17.03
CA ARG A 155 11.16 -7.32 -17.91
C ARG A 155 11.81 -8.66 -18.16
N ARG A 156 12.51 -8.78 -19.29
CA ARG A 156 13.40 -9.90 -19.60
C ARG A 156 14.52 -10.01 -18.55
N SER A 157 14.97 -11.23 -18.31
CA SER A 157 16.17 -11.57 -17.58
C SER A 157 17.41 -11.18 -18.39
N SER A 158 17.35 -11.39 -19.71
CA SER A 158 18.46 -11.16 -20.65
C SER A 158 19.75 -11.86 -20.20
N GLY A 159 19.60 -13.05 -19.57
CA GLY A 159 20.71 -13.84 -19.05
C GLY A 159 21.46 -13.24 -17.85
N ARG A 160 20.94 -12.15 -17.24
CA ARG A 160 21.57 -11.47 -16.10
C ARG A 160 21.21 -12.09 -14.75
N TYR A 161 20.10 -12.82 -14.69
CA TYR A 161 19.59 -13.40 -13.45
C TYR A 161 19.85 -14.90 -13.40
N ILE A 162 20.12 -15.37 -12.19
CA ILE A 162 20.53 -16.75 -11.90
C ILE A 162 19.48 -17.39 -10.98
N CYS A 163 19.16 -18.66 -11.24
CA CYS A 163 18.35 -19.45 -10.34
C CYS A 163 19.11 -19.68 -9.01
N LYS A 164 18.56 -19.22 -7.88
CA LYS A 164 19.16 -19.39 -6.55
C LYS A 164 19.34 -20.87 -6.14
N LYS A 165 18.56 -21.79 -6.71
CA LYS A 165 18.64 -23.23 -6.41
C LYS A 165 19.68 -23.96 -7.26
N CYS A 166 19.80 -23.60 -8.54
CA CYS A 166 20.58 -24.37 -9.51
C CYS A 166 21.83 -23.64 -10.03
N ASN A 167 22.01 -22.38 -9.63
CA ASN A 167 23.09 -21.49 -10.01
C ASN A 167 23.30 -21.34 -11.53
N CYS A 168 22.24 -21.51 -12.34
CA CYS A 168 22.27 -21.35 -13.79
C CYS A 168 21.46 -20.13 -14.25
N LYS A 169 21.80 -19.60 -15.43
CA LYS A 169 21.09 -18.47 -16.04
C LYS A 169 19.62 -18.82 -16.30
N LEU A 170 18.74 -17.86 -16.01
CA LEU A 170 17.31 -17.98 -16.31
C LEU A 170 17.04 -17.65 -17.78
N ILE A 171 16.18 -18.45 -18.41
CA ILE A 171 15.70 -18.22 -19.78
C ILE A 171 14.41 -17.40 -19.75
N ASP A 172 14.20 -16.61 -20.79
CA ASP A 172 13.04 -15.73 -20.95
C ASP A 172 11.95 -16.40 -21.80
N ARG A 173 10.71 -16.36 -21.34
CA ARG A 173 9.51 -16.63 -22.14
C ARG A 173 8.52 -15.47 -22.02
N GLU A 174 7.93 -15.08 -23.13
CA GLU A 174 6.85 -14.08 -23.15
C GLU A 174 5.57 -14.70 -22.59
N ILE A 175 4.72 -13.87 -21.98
CA ILE A 175 3.42 -14.26 -21.39
C ILE A 175 2.30 -13.69 -22.25
#